data_AF-A0A2P4X045-F1
#
_entry.id   AF-A0A2P4X045-F1
#
_cell.length_a   1.000
_cell.length_b   1.000
_cell.length_c   1.000
_cell.angle_alpha   90.00
_cell.angle_beta   90.00
_cell.angle_gamma   90.00
#
_symmetry.space_group_name_H-M   'P 1'
#
loop_
_entity.id
_entity.type
_entity.pdbx_description
1 polymer ?
#
loop_
_entity_poly.entity_id
_entity_poly.type
_entity_poly.pdbx_seq_one_letter_code
_entity_poly.pdbx_strand_id
1 'polypeptide(L)'
;MRLLPLVLTSVVSLVSVSNEITLAAKTPMRADIIHDTTVRGQNGGELITRDLASDETVLEERATKRRRRRKKKSKNDKGNEEEGEELPPGVYEGEEFGGPHGNEFTDLDMVKSGQKVVSVSIRSHERVDAVALDIVLPTGEKNTLYHGGNGGQMNTTALAEGEHIITMEAHWGKQKGHTRIKYIKFTTTKGNVIQGGRPTGSIGVDNADAGYQLGGFYGRSGDEVDKLGAIWTSIQPMV
;
A
#
# COMPACT_ATOMS: atom_id res chain seq x y z
N MET A 1 -24.96 -19.70 60.12
CA MET A 1 -25.73 -19.45 58.89
C MET A 1 -24.74 -19.46 57.73
N ARG A 2 -24.70 -20.52 56.92
CA ARG A 2 -23.76 -20.68 55.79
C ARG A 2 -24.39 -20.11 54.53
N LEU A 3 -23.74 -19.12 53.93
CA LEU A 3 -24.10 -18.53 52.64
C LEU A 3 -23.46 -19.35 51.52
N LEU A 4 -24.28 -19.89 50.61
CA LEU A 4 -23.85 -20.49 49.34
C LEU A 4 -23.83 -19.38 48.27
N PRO A 5 -22.80 -19.26 47.42
CA PRO A 5 -22.87 -18.42 46.24
C PRO A 5 -23.57 -19.15 45.09
N LEU A 6 -24.56 -18.47 44.51
CA LEU A 6 -25.31 -18.84 43.31
C LEU A 6 -24.40 -18.73 42.08
N VAL A 7 -24.06 -19.85 41.44
CA VAL A 7 -23.28 -19.86 40.19
C VAL A 7 -24.25 -19.71 39.01
N LEU A 8 -24.26 -18.52 38.40
CA LEU A 8 -25.01 -18.22 37.19
C LEU A 8 -24.20 -18.70 35.98
N THR A 9 -24.65 -19.77 35.33
CA THR A 9 -24.05 -20.28 34.08
C THR A 9 -24.81 -19.69 32.90
N SER A 10 -24.20 -18.73 32.20
CA SER A 10 -24.73 -18.18 30.95
C SER A 10 -24.25 -19.04 29.77
N VAL A 11 -25.18 -19.75 29.13
CA VAL A 11 -24.94 -20.45 27.87
C VAL A 11 -25.04 -19.42 26.73
N VAL A 12 -23.92 -19.15 26.05
CA VAL A 12 -23.89 -18.33 24.83
C VAL A 12 -23.97 -19.27 23.63
N SER A 13 -25.07 -19.20 22.87
CA SER A 13 -25.22 -19.90 21.60
C SER A 13 -24.66 -19.04 20.47
N LEU A 14 -23.59 -19.50 19.80
CA LEU A 14 -23.13 -18.92 18.53
C LEU A 14 -24.01 -19.41 17.39
N VAL A 15 -24.65 -18.49 16.67
CA VAL A 15 -25.28 -18.75 15.37
C VAL A 15 -24.29 -18.32 14.28
N SER A 16 -23.77 -19.29 13.53
CA SER A 16 -22.96 -19.06 12.33
C SER A 16 -23.90 -18.77 11.15
N VAL A 17 -23.73 -17.62 10.49
CA VAL A 17 -24.42 -17.30 9.24
C VAL A 17 -23.40 -17.44 8.11
N SER A 18 -23.59 -18.47 7.27
CA SER A 18 -22.81 -18.71 6.07
C SER A 18 -23.40 -17.88 4.91
N ASN A 19 -22.65 -16.92 4.37
CA ASN A 19 -23.04 -16.24 3.13
C ASN A 19 -22.46 -17.00 1.93
N GLU A 20 -23.36 -17.61 1.17
CA GLU A 20 -23.12 -18.30 -0.10
C GLU A 20 -22.67 -17.33 -1.21
N ILE A 21 -21.66 -17.74 -1.96
CA ILE A 21 -21.08 -17.05 -3.12
C ILE A 21 -21.90 -17.40 -4.36
N THR A 22 -22.51 -16.41 -5.02
CA THR A 22 -23.17 -16.64 -6.32
C THR A 22 -22.18 -16.42 -7.47
N LEU A 23 -21.78 -17.51 -8.14
CA LEU A 23 -21.04 -17.48 -9.41
C LEU A 23 -21.97 -17.05 -10.56
N ALA A 24 -21.66 -15.94 -11.23
CA ALA A 24 -22.28 -15.59 -12.50
C ALA A 24 -21.44 -16.13 -13.67
N ALA A 25 -22.04 -17.03 -14.46
CA ALA A 25 -21.45 -17.65 -15.63
C ALA A 25 -21.28 -16.65 -16.79
N LYS A 26 -20.15 -16.78 -17.49
CA LYS A 26 -19.69 -15.99 -18.62
C LYS A 26 -20.26 -16.56 -19.92
N THR A 27 -21.20 -15.87 -20.57
CA THR A 27 -21.68 -16.20 -21.92
C THR A 27 -20.74 -15.59 -22.97
N PRO A 28 -20.19 -16.36 -23.93
CA PRO A 28 -19.45 -15.79 -25.05
C PRO A 28 -20.42 -15.23 -26.10
N MET A 29 -20.30 -13.95 -26.43
CA MET A 29 -21.00 -13.33 -27.56
C MET A 29 -20.40 -13.84 -28.88
N ARG A 30 -21.25 -14.47 -29.71
CA ARG A 30 -20.99 -14.80 -31.11
C ARG A 30 -21.15 -13.53 -31.95
N ALA A 31 -20.16 -13.22 -32.80
CA ALA A 31 -20.25 -12.18 -33.80
C ALA A 31 -20.83 -12.78 -35.08
N ASP A 32 -22.04 -12.37 -35.45
CA ASP A 32 -22.62 -12.71 -36.74
C ASP A 32 -22.27 -11.61 -37.76
N ILE A 33 -21.68 -12.09 -38.85
CA ILE A 33 -21.30 -11.37 -40.06
C ILE A 33 -22.59 -11.05 -40.84
N ILE A 34 -22.85 -9.78 -41.13
CA ILE A 34 -23.85 -9.38 -42.11
C ILE A 34 -23.12 -8.87 -43.36
N HIS A 35 -23.21 -9.66 -44.43
CA HIS A 35 -23.14 -9.15 -45.79
C HIS A 35 -24.56 -8.78 -46.21
N ASP A 36 -24.79 -7.54 -46.63
CA ASP A 36 -25.70 -7.30 -47.74
C ASP A 36 -25.35 -6.00 -48.48
N THR A 37 -25.45 -6.06 -49.79
CA THR A 37 -25.03 -5.06 -50.77
C THR A 37 -26.29 -4.46 -51.37
N THR A 38 -26.44 -3.14 -51.39
CA THR A 38 -27.29 -2.51 -52.41
C THR A 38 -26.78 -1.12 -52.80
N VAL A 39 -26.65 -0.94 -54.10
CA VAL A 39 -26.18 0.21 -54.86
C VAL A 39 -27.36 1.17 -55.15
N ARG A 40 -27.16 2.50 -55.05
CA ARG A 40 -27.35 3.56 -56.10
C ARG A 40 -27.68 4.95 -55.51
N GLY A 41 -26.96 5.98 -55.98
CA GLY A 41 -27.36 7.39 -55.87
C GLY A 41 -26.19 8.37 -55.95
N GLN A 42 -26.08 9.11 -57.06
CA GLN A 42 -24.96 9.97 -57.45
C GLN A 42 -24.93 11.32 -56.71
N ASN A 43 -23.74 11.84 -56.38
CA ASN A 43 -23.20 13.12 -56.92
C ASN A 43 -21.96 13.64 -56.13
N GLY A 44 -20.83 13.70 -56.84
CA GLY A 44 -19.85 14.82 -56.82
C GLY A 44 -18.96 15.06 -55.60
N GLY A 45 -17.66 14.77 -55.72
CA GLY A 45 -16.63 15.40 -54.88
C GLY A 45 -15.30 14.64 -54.75
N GLU A 46 -14.39 14.88 -55.70
CA GLU A 46 -12.91 14.88 -55.57
C GLU A 46 -12.17 13.61 -55.06
N LEU A 47 -11.52 12.92 -56.01
CA LEU A 47 -10.49 11.90 -55.77
C LEU A 47 -9.20 12.59 -55.29
N ILE A 48 -8.80 12.37 -54.04
CA ILE A 48 -7.44 12.66 -53.58
C ILE A 48 -6.77 11.32 -53.26
N THR A 49 -6.00 10.80 -54.21
CA THR A 49 -5.07 9.69 -53.97
C THR A 49 -3.94 10.20 -53.09
N ARG A 50 -3.90 9.76 -51.82
CA ARG A 50 -2.72 9.90 -50.97
C ARG A 50 -2.08 8.53 -50.80
N ASP A 51 -0.87 8.43 -51.33
CA ASP A 51 0.00 7.26 -51.27
C ASP A 51 0.22 6.79 -49.83
N LEU A 52 -0.06 5.51 -49.60
CA LEU A 52 0.31 4.78 -48.39
C LEU A 52 1.82 4.52 -48.44
N ALA A 53 2.61 5.47 -47.94
CA ALA A 53 4.01 5.22 -47.62
C ALA A 53 4.08 4.36 -46.34
N SER A 54 4.69 3.18 -46.47
CA SER A 54 4.91 2.18 -45.43
C SER A 54 5.64 2.74 -44.19
N ASP A 55 5.01 2.58 -43.04
CA ASP A 55 5.34 3.09 -41.70
C ASP A 55 6.58 2.43 -41.03
N GLU A 56 7.53 1.90 -41.82
CA GLU A 56 8.75 1.27 -41.28
C GLU A 56 9.97 2.21 -41.26
N THR A 57 9.98 3.28 -42.04
CA THR A 57 11.17 4.16 -42.16
C THR A 57 11.24 5.25 -41.07
N VAL A 58 10.14 5.54 -40.37
CA VAL A 58 10.09 6.57 -39.30
C VAL A 58 10.54 6.03 -37.94
N LEU A 59 10.50 4.70 -37.75
CA LEU A 59 10.91 4.06 -36.49
C LEU A 59 12.44 3.92 -36.36
N GLU A 60 13.16 3.71 -37.47
CA GLU A 60 14.62 3.55 -37.43
C GLU A 60 15.39 4.85 -37.15
N GLU A 61 14.91 6.00 -37.66
CA GLU A 61 15.57 7.29 -37.44
C GLU A 61 15.38 7.80 -35.99
N ARG A 62 14.25 7.46 -35.35
CA ARG A 62 13.99 7.75 -33.93
C ARG A 62 14.83 6.86 -33.00
N ALA A 63 15.10 5.62 -33.39
CA ALA A 63 15.90 4.67 -32.62
C ALA A 63 17.40 5.06 -32.56
N THR A 64 17.96 5.54 -33.67
CA THR A 64 19.38 5.96 -33.74
C THR A 64 19.65 7.26 -32.97
N LYS A 65 18.70 8.22 -32.98
CA LYS A 65 18.82 9.47 -32.21
C LYS A 65 18.74 9.23 -30.69
N ARG A 66 17.91 8.26 -30.25
CA ARG A 66 17.85 7.81 -28.84
C ARG A 66 19.13 7.09 -28.40
N ARG A 67 19.73 6.26 -29.26
CA ARG A 67 21.03 5.59 -28.99
C ARG A 67 22.18 6.59 -28.81
N ARG A 68 22.23 7.67 -29.62
CA ARG A 68 23.25 8.73 -29.48
C ARG A 68 23.07 9.58 -28.22
N ARG A 69 21.83 9.84 -27.77
CA ARG A 69 21.56 10.51 -26.48
C ARG A 69 21.92 9.64 -25.27
N ARG A 70 21.66 8.33 -25.32
CA ARG A 70 22.09 7.38 -24.27
C ARG A 70 23.61 7.31 -24.12
N LYS A 71 24.36 7.30 -25.24
CA LYS A 71 25.84 7.25 -25.20
C LYS A 71 26.48 8.57 -24.74
N LYS A 72 25.79 9.71 -24.87
CA LYS A 72 26.26 11.02 -24.39
C LYS A 72 25.90 11.29 -22.91
N LYS A 73 24.80 10.72 -22.39
CA LYS A 73 24.47 10.76 -20.95
C LYS A 73 25.38 9.83 -20.12
N SER A 74 25.82 8.71 -20.67
CA SER A 74 26.73 7.77 -20.01
C SER A 74 28.18 8.26 -19.83
N LYS A 75 28.59 9.39 -20.42
CA LYS A 75 29.96 9.92 -20.29
C LYS A 75 30.11 11.11 -19.34
N ASN A 76 29.05 11.49 -18.62
CA ASN A 76 29.09 12.62 -17.69
C ASN A 76 28.63 12.32 -16.25
N ASP A 77 28.39 11.05 -15.89
CA ASP A 77 28.28 10.64 -14.48
C ASP A 77 29.67 10.26 -13.97
N LYS A 78 30.39 11.26 -13.47
CA LYS A 78 31.47 11.06 -12.49
C LYS A 78 31.07 11.87 -11.26
N GLY A 79 30.83 11.18 -10.15
CA GLY A 79 30.67 11.81 -8.83
C GLY A 79 29.26 11.73 -8.29
N ASN A 80 28.86 10.54 -7.85
CA ASN A 80 28.46 10.25 -6.47
C ASN A 80 27.99 8.80 -6.47
N GLU A 81 28.90 7.91 -6.09
CA GLU A 81 28.50 6.62 -5.55
C GLU A 81 27.83 6.97 -4.23
N GLU A 82 26.49 7.08 -4.24
CA GLU A 82 25.71 7.08 -3.01
C GLU A 82 26.03 5.74 -2.33
N GLU A 83 26.83 5.79 -1.26
CA GLU A 83 26.99 4.66 -0.34
C GLU A 83 25.57 4.28 0.08
N GLY A 84 25.07 3.14 -0.41
CA GLY A 84 23.77 2.63 0.00
C GLY A 84 23.84 2.39 1.51
N GLU A 85 23.05 3.14 2.27
CA GLU A 85 22.97 2.95 3.72
C GLU A 85 22.60 1.48 3.99
N GLU A 86 23.50 0.79 4.69
CA GLU A 86 23.25 -0.59 5.10
C GLU A 86 22.13 -0.58 6.14
N LEU A 87 21.05 -1.32 5.88
CA LEU A 87 19.92 -1.42 6.79
C LEU A 87 20.35 -2.13 8.09
N PRO A 88 19.73 -1.81 9.25
CA PRO A 88 20.04 -2.48 10.49
C PRO A 88 19.82 -4.01 10.39
N PRO A 89 20.63 -4.84 11.09
CA PRO A 89 20.45 -6.29 11.08
C PRO A 89 19.03 -6.72 11.48
N GLY A 90 18.42 -7.57 10.66
CA GLY A 90 17.05 -8.05 10.87
C GLY A 90 15.97 -6.98 10.61
N VAL A 91 16.27 -5.99 9.76
CA VAL A 91 15.32 -4.96 9.31
C VAL A 91 15.29 -4.92 7.79
N TYR A 92 14.09 -4.77 7.21
CA TYR A 92 13.92 -4.48 5.79
C TYR A 92 12.72 -3.57 5.53
N GLU A 93 12.78 -2.82 4.43
CA GLU A 93 11.66 -2.00 3.95
C GLU A 93 10.74 -2.84 3.05
N GLY A 94 9.44 -2.72 3.27
CA GLY A 94 8.39 -3.39 2.53
C GLY A 94 8.03 -2.72 1.20
N GLU A 95 6.80 -2.96 0.73
CA GLU A 95 6.24 -2.24 -0.41
C GLU A 95 5.62 -0.89 0.02
N GLU A 96 5.76 0.14 -0.81
CA GLU A 96 5.29 1.48 -0.53
C GLU A 96 4.00 1.82 -1.32
N PHE A 97 2.97 2.31 -0.63
CA PHE A 97 1.66 2.60 -1.22
C PHE A 97 1.32 4.10 -1.11
N GLY A 98 0.73 4.70 -2.15
CA GLY A 98 0.25 6.09 -2.11
C GLY A 98 0.80 6.95 -3.25
N GLY A 99 1.15 8.23 -2.97
CA GLY A 99 1.61 9.15 -4.00
C GLY A 99 2.72 10.12 -3.57
N PRO A 100 3.17 11.00 -4.49
CA PRO A 100 4.45 11.72 -4.34
C PRO A 100 4.36 13.02 -3.51
N HIS A 101 3.26 13.23 -2.78
CA HIS A 101 3.01 14.49 -2.06
C HIS A 101 3.53 14.38 -0.62
N GLY A 102 3.46 15.46 0.16
CA GLY A 102 4.02 15.49 1.51
C GLY A 102 5.56 15.52 1.53
N ASN A 103 6.12 15.50 2.72
CA ASN A 103 7.55 15.42 3.01
C ASN A 103 7.94 13.98 3.34
N GLU A 104 9.17 13.60 3.00
CA GLU A 104 9.69 12.26 3.32
C GLU A 104 9.90 12.07 4.81
N PHE A 105 9.69 10.84 5.27
CA PHE A 105 10.03 10.37 6.60
C PHE A 105 10.47 8.91 6.54
N THR A 106 11.26 8.49 7.54
CA THR A 106 11.59 7.09 7.78
C THR A 106 11.86 6.88 9.26
N ASP A 107 11.54 5.70 9.77
CA ASP A 107 11.86 5.27 11.13
C ASP A 107 13.09 4.35 11.19
N LEU A 108 13.82 4.16 10.09
CA LEU A 108 14.92 3.18 9.99
C LEU A 108 15.99 3.31 11.09
N ASP A 109 16.32 4.54 11.50
CA ASP A 109 17.30 4.83 12.54
C ASP A 109 16.75 4.66 13.98
N MET A 110 15.42 4.55 14.11
CA MET A 110 14.72 4.43 15.39
C MET A 110 14.27 3.00 15.72
N VAL A 111 14.39 2.06 14.76
CA VAL A 111 13.95 0.67 14.90
C VAL A 111 15.12 -0.30 15.03
N LYS A 112 14.88 -1.45 15.70
CA LYS A 112 15.85 -2.54 15.85
C LYS A 112 15.16 -3.90 15.84
N SER A 113 15.87 -4.93 15.39
CA SER A 113 15.43 -6.32 15.59
C SER A 113 15.25 -6.63 17.09
N GLY A 114 14.27 -7.47 17.41
CA GLY A 114 13.91 -7.80 18.79
C GLY A 114 13.11 -6.72 19.53
N GLN A 115 12.76 -5.60 18.90
CA GLN A 115 11.87 -4.61 19.50
C GLN A 115 10.45 -5.18 19.70
N LYS A 116 9.68 -4.55 20.58
CA LYS A 116 8.26 -4.86 20.79
C LYS A 116 7.40 -3.70 20.31
N VAL A 117 6.38 -3.96 19.51
CA VAL A 117 5.30 -2.99 19.28
C VAL A 117 4.25 -3.18 20.36
N VAL A 118 3.95 -2.10 21.08
CA VAL A 118 3.02 -2.10 22.21
C VAL A 118 1.63 -1.62 21.79
N SER A 119 1.58 -0.63 20.89
CA SER A 119 0.32 -0.07 20.42
C SER A 119 0.42 0.40 18.97
N VAL A 120 -0.73 0.48 18.31
CA VAL A 120 -0.92 1.19 17.05
C VAL A 120 -1.93 2.30 17.28
N SER A 121 -1.62 3.49 16.79
CA SER A 121 -2.56 4.60 16.74
C SER A 121 -2.85 5.00 15.30
N ILE A 122 -4.13 5.21 14.99
CA ILE A 122 -4.58 5.70 13.68
C ILE A 122 -5.45 6.94 13.92
N ARG A 123 -5.09 8.06 13.28
CA ARG A 123 -5.96 9.22 13.14
C ARG A 123 -6.62 9.16 11.78
N SER A 124 -7.95 9.12 11.73
CA SER A 124 -8.66 9.05 10.45
C SER A 124 -10.10 9.55 10.50
N HIS A 125 -10.61 9.89 9.32
CA HIS A 125 -12.05 9.99 9.03
C HIS A 125 -12.34 9.49 7.61
N GLU A 126 -12.37 10.38 6.60
CA GLU A 126 -12.48 9.96 5.19
C GLU A 126 -11.14 9.50 4.60
N ARG A 127 -10.06 9.79 5.32
CA ARG A 127 -8.65 9.61 4.95
C ARG A 127 -7.88 9.26 6.21
N VAL A 128 -6.63 8.81 6.04
CA VAL A 128 -5.71 8.60 7.15
C VAL A 128 -4.92 9.89 7.38
N ASP A 129 -5.20 10.55 8.49
CA ASP A 129 -4.54 11.80 8.89
C ASP A 129 -3.16 11.51 9.50
N ALA A 130 -3.03 10.45 10.31
CA ALA A 130 -1.75 10.03 10.88
C ALA A 130 -1.75 8.54 11.27
N VAL A 131 -0.55 7.98 11.34
CA VAL A 131 -0.25 6.66 11.92
C VAL A 131 0.84 6.82 12.97
N ALA A 132 0.77 6.00 14.01
CA ALA A 132 1.84 5.92 15.00
C ALA A 132 1.98 4.54 15.63
N LEU A 133 3.20 4.21 16.06
CA LEU A 133 3.51 3.04 16.87
C LEU A 133 4.17 3.49 18.18
N ASP A 134 3.72 2.90 19.30
CA ASP A 134 4.53 2.90 20.52
C ASP A 134 5.35 1.62 20.54
N ILE A 135 6.68 1.77 20.62
CA ILE A 135 7.62 0.66 20.60
C ILE A 135 8.49 0.63 21.86
N VAL A 136 8.99 -0.55 22.19
CA VAL A 136 10.00 -0.77 23.22
C VAL A 136 11.20 -1.45 22.57
N LEU A 137 12.35 -0.79 22.58
CA LEU A 137 13.60 -1.33 22.06
C LEU A 137 14.12 -2.47 22.96
N PRO A 138 15.02 -3.34 22.46
CA PRO A 138 15.64 -4.38 23.27
C PRO A 138 16.36 -3.85 24.52
N THR A 139 16.80 -2.58 24.50
CA THR A 139 17.40 -1.88 25.64
C THR A 139 16.39 -1.51 26.73
N GLY A 140 15.09 -1.61 26.47
CA GLY A 140 14.00 -1.18 27.34
C GLY A 140 13.56 0.27 27.13
N GLU A 141 14.24 1.02 26.25
CA GLU A 141 13.85 2.37 25.85
C GLU A 141 12.52 2.37 25.10
N LYS A 142 11.70 3.40 25.32
CA LYS A 142 10.37 3.54 24.73
C LYS A 142 10.37 4.68 23.73
N ASN A 143 9.90 4.41 22.52
CA ASN A 143 9.77 5.41 21.45
C ASN A 143 8.34 5.45 20.93
N THR A 144 7.90 6.63 20.51
CA THR A 144 6.67 6.82 19.74
C THR A 144 7.07 7.28 18.34
N LEU A 145 6.77 6.46 17.35
CA LEU A 145 6.98 6.75 15.94
C LEU A 145 5.69 7.36 15.40
N TYR A 146 5.67 8.64 15.00
CA TYR A 146 4.44 9.36 14.62
C TYR A 146 4.61 10.08 13.29
N HIS A 147 3.69 9.81 12.34
CA HIS A 147 3.72 10.41 11.00
C HIS A 147 2.34 10.86 10.55
N GLY A 148 2.26 12.06 9.99
CA GLY A 148 1.01 12.70 9.56
C GLY A 148 0.62 13.92 10.39
N GLY A 149 -0.60 14.40 10.19
CA GLY A 149 -1.09 15.65 10.79
C GLY A 149 -2.01 15.44 11.98
N ASN A 150 -2.58 16.54 12.47
CA ASN A 150 -3.42 16.57 13.67
C ASN A 150 -4.93 16.42 13.36
N GLY A 151 -5.30 16.11 12.11
CA GLY A 151 -6.68 15.86 11.70
C GLY A 151 -7.27 14.59 12.33
N GLY A 152 -8.58 14.38 12.18
CA GLY A 152 -9.27 13.20 12.69
C GLY A 152 -9.26 13.06 14.23
N GLN A 153 -9.78 11.94 14.72
CA GLN A 153 -9.65 11.52 16.12
C GLN A 153 -8.63 10.38 16.20
N MET A 154 -7.79 10.38 17.24
CA MET A 154 -6.80 9.33 17.45
C MET A 154 -7.46 8.12 18.10
N ASN A 155 -7.38 6.98 17.41
CA ASN A 155 -7.78 5.69 17.95
C ASN A 155 -6.54 4.85 18.19
N THR A 156 -6.28 4.52 19.45
CA THR A 156 -5.14 3.70 19.86
C THR A 156 -5.62 2.31 20.23
N THR A 157 -4.98 1.29 19.68
CA THR A 157 -5.21 -0.12 20.02
C THR A 157 -3.94 -0.69 20.60
N ALA A 158 -4.00 -1.15 21.85
CA ALA A 158 -2.90 -1.88 22.49
C ALA A 158 -2.84 -3.31 21.94
N LEU A 159 -1.63 -3.80 21.67
CA LEU A 159 -1.38 -5.19 21.32
C LEU A 159 -1.27 -6.03 22.60
N ALA A 160 -1.84 -7.22 22.57
CA ALA A 160 -1.66 -8.16 23.67
C ALA A 160 -0.21 -8.71 23.69
N GLU A 161 0.21 -9.27 24.81
CA GLU A 161 1.54 -9.88 24.90
C GLU A 161 1.72 -10.99 23.85
N GLY A 162 2.85 -10.95 23.12
CA GLY A 162 3.18 -11.87 22.02
C GLY A 162 2.33 -11.69 20.76
N GLU A 163 1.53 -10.63 20.67
CA GLU A 163 0.80 -10.27 19.46
C GLU A 163 1.68 -9.40 18.56
N HIS A 164 1.73 -9.75 17.26
CA HIS A 164 2.54 -9.06 16.28
C HIS A 164 1.67 -8.67 15.09
N ILE A 165 1.91 -7.50 14.51
CA ILE A 165 1.29 -7.08 13.26
C ILE A 165 2.11 -7.66 12.12
N ILE A 166 1.45 -8.39 11.23
CA ILE A 166 2.11 -9.17 10.16
C ILE A 166 1.61 -8.82 8.77
N THR A 167 0.56 -8.00 8.67
CA THR A 167 0.03 -7.53 7.38
C THR A 167 -0.33 -6.06 7.49
N MET A 168 0.06 -5.29 6.47
CA MET A 168 -0.39 -3.93 6.25
C MET A 168 -1.13 -3.87 4.91
N GLU A 169 -2.38 -3.42 4.93
CA GLU A 169 -3.16 -3.12 3.74
C GLU A 169 -3.45 -1.62 3.69
N ALA A 170 -3.11 -0.99 2.57
CA ALA A 170 -3.30 0.43 2.35
C ALA A 170 -4.15 0.67 1.10
N HIS A 171 -5.07 1.62 1.21
CA HIS A 171 -5.83 2.11 0.07
C HIS A 171 -5.52 3.59 -0.14
N TRP A 172 -5.37 4.02 -1.39
CA TRP A 172 -5.06 5.41 -1.72
C TRP A 172 -6.00 6.00 -2.77
N GLY A 173 -5.98 7.33 -2.88
CA GLY A 173 -6.81 8.01 -3.86
C GLY A 173 -6.58 9.52 -3.85
N LYS A 174 -7.11 10.19 -4.88
CA LYS A 174 -6.96 11.64 -5.01
C LYS A 174 -7.89 12.39 -4.04
N GLN A 175 -7.39 13.50 -3.52
CA GLN A 175 -8.12 14.51 -2.75
C GLN A 175 -7.63 15.89 -3.20
N LYS A 176 -8.50 16.70 -3.81
CA LYS A 176 -8.15 18.07 -4.26
C LYS A 176 -6.81 18.14 -5.05
N GLY A 177 -6.55 17.14 -5.88
CA GLY A 177 -5.32 17.05 -6.70
C GLY A 177 -4.16 16.28 -6.07
N HIS A 178 -4.18 16.00 -4.76
CA HIS A 178 -3.11 15.27 -4.06
C HIS A 178 -3.51 13.80 -3.83
N THR A 179 -2.58 12.87 -3.99
CA THR A 179 -2.82 11.46 -3.64
C THR A 179 -2.54 11.26 -2.16
N ARG A 180 -3.49 10.63 -1.46
CA ARG A 180 -3.47 10.41 -0.01
C ARG A 180 -3.77 8.96 0.30
N ILE A 181 -3.27 8.47 1.43
CA ILE A 181 -3.79 7.24 2.05
C ILE A 181 -5.21 7.53 2.53
N LYS A 182 -6.15 6.76 2.00
CA LYS A 182 -7.58 6.88 2.27
C LYS A 182 -8.01 5.93 3.38
N TYR A 183 -7.38 4.78 3.46
CA TYR A 183 -7.64 3.75 4.46
C TYR A 183 -6.40 2.92 4.72
N ILE A 184 -6.28 2.45 5.95
CA ILE A 184 -5.23 1.55 6.40
C ILE A 184 -5.84 0.43 7.25
N LYS A 185 -5.32 -0.78 7.12
CA LYS A 185 -5.69 -1.95 7.92
C LYS A 185 -4.44 -2.73 8.30
N PHE A 186 -4.35 -3.07 9.57
CA PHE A 186 -3.34 -3.96 10.12
C PHE A 186 -4.01 -5.26 10.57
N THR A 187 -3.39 -6.39 10.25
CA THR A 187 -3.81 -7.72 10.73
C THR A 187 -2.72 -8.31 11.61
N THR A 188 -3.11 -8.89 12.75
CA THR A 188 -2.17 -9.44 13.73
C THR A 188 -2.10 -10.96 13.70
N THR A 189 -1.06 -11.52 14.31
CA THR A 189 -0.90 -12.97 14.53
C THR A 189 -2.05 -13.61 15.33
N LYS A 190 -2.82 -12.81 16.08
CA LYS A 190 -3.99 -13.27 16.83
C LYS A 190 -5.31 -13.11 16.05
N GLY A 191 -5.24 -12.67 14.79
CA GLY A 191 -6.40 -12.45 13.94
C GLY A 191 -7.16 -11.15 14.22
N ASN A 192 -6.59 -10.25 15.04
CA ASN A 192 -7.20 -8.94 15.27
C ASN A 192 -6.99 -8.04 14.06
N VAL A 193 -7.97 -7.16 13.82
CA VAL A 193 -7.96 -6.17 12.74
C VAL A 193 -8.02 -4.77 13.34
N ILE A 194 -7.05 -3.94 12.99
CA ILE A 194 -6.95 -2.54 13.42
C ILE A 194 -6.98 -1.68 12.16
N GLN A 195 -7.96 -0.79 12.01
CA GLN A 195 -8.18 -0.09 10.75
C GLN A 195 -8.73 1.33 10.95
N GLY A 196 -8.57 2.16 9.94
CA GLY A 196 -9.13 3.52 9.90
C GLY A 196 -9.21 4.07 8.49
N GLY A 197 -10.06 5.08 8.29
CA GLY A 197 -10.30 5.71 6.99
C GLY A 197 -11.43 5.05 6.18
N ARG A 198 -11.49 5.35 4.88
CA ARG A 198 -12.48 4.81 3.94
C ARG A 198 -11.81 4.08 2.76
N PRO A 199 -12.15 2.81 2.50
CA PRO A 199 -11.59 2.05 1.38
C PRO A 199 -11.83 2.71 0.03
N THR A 200 -10.87 2.55 -0.88
CA THR A 200 -10.98 2.91 -2.31
C THR A 200 -10.62 1.72 -3.20
N GLY A 201 -10.70 1.90 -4.52
CA GLY A 201 -10.33 0.88 -5.50
C GLY A 201 -8.83 0.72 -5.77
N SER A 202 -7.99 1.62 -5.27
CA SER A 202 -6.52 1.46 -5.33
C SER A 202 -6.05 0.87 -4.02
N ILE A 203 -5.56 -0.37 -4.07
CA ILE A 203 -5.31 -1.22 -2.91
C ILE A 203 -3.93 -1.85 -3.06
N GLY A 204 -3.21 -1.93 -1.95
CA GLY A 204 -1.96 -2.66 -1.82
C GLY A 204 -1.93 -3.38 -0.48
N VAL A 205 -1.27 -4.54 -0.47
CA VAL A 205 -1.11 -5.37 0.72
C VAL A 205 0.35 -5.80 0.79
N ASP A 206 0.96 -5.58 1.94
CA ASP A 206 2.30 -6.05 2.25
C ASP A 206 2.27 -6.96 3.48
N ASN A 207 3.07 -8.01 3.46
CA ASN A 207 3.12 -9.03 4.51
C ASN A 207 4.55 -9.17 5.04
N ALA A 208 4.65 -9.30 6.35
CA ALA A 208 5.90 -9.65 6.99
C ALA A 208 6.37 -11.04 6.53
N ASP A 209 7.67 -11.17 6.33
CA ASP A 209 8.33 -12.47 6.23
C ASP A 209 8.15 -13.27 7.53
N ALA A 210 8.27 -14.59 7.42
CA ALA A 210 8.19 -15.45 8.60
C ALA A 210 9.23 -15.04 9.66
N GLY A 211 8.76 -14.74 10.87
CA GLY A 211 9.61 -14.29 11.98
C GLY A 211 9.76 -12.77 12.11
N TYR A 212 9.10 -12.00 11.25
CA TYR A 212 9.10 -10.53 11.28
C TYR A 212 7.74 -9.97 11.73
N GLN A 213 7.77 -8.71 12.15
CA GLN A 213 6.60 -7.91 12.50
C GLN A 213 6.75 -6.49 11.96
N LEU A 214 5.66 -5.74 11.88
CA LEU A 214 5.73 -4.31 11.68
C LEU A 214 6.54 -3.69 12.82
N GLY A 215 7.59 -2.93 12.51
CA GLY A 215 8.42 -2.25 13.50
C GLY A 215 8.43 -0.73 13.39
N GLY A 216 8.15 -0.20 12.20
CA GLY A 216 8.11 1.23 11.92
C GLY A 216 7.52 1.49 10.55
N PHE A 217 7.59 2.74 10.13
CA PHE A 217 7.11 3.18 8.83
C PHE A 217 8.15 4.00 8.09
N TYR A 218 8.02 4.02 6.77
CA TYR A 218 8.67 5.00 5.92
C TYR A 218 7.66 5.51 4.89
N GLY A 219 7.91 6.67 4.31
CA GLY A 219 7.06 7.20 3.25
C GLY A 219 7.00 8.71 3.22
N ARG A 220 5.78 9.23 3.04
CA ARG A 220 5.57 10.68 2.89
C ARG A 220 4.32 11.16 3.63
N SER A 221 4.44 12.28 4.33
CA SER A 221 3.32 12.87 5.06
C SER A 221 3.39 14.40 5.13
N GLY A 222 2.25 15.00 5.46
CA GLY A 222 2.11 16.42 5.79
C GLY A 222 0.94 16.58 6.74
N ASP A 223 -0.09 17.33 6.34
CA ASP A 223 -1.35 17.38 7.10
C ASP A 223 -2.05 16.00 7.20
N GLU A 224 -1.71 15.08 6.31
CA GLU A 224 -2.23 13.71 6.21
C GLU A 224 -1.12 12.77 5.76
N VAL A 225 -1.37 11.45 5.76
CA VAL A 225 -0.44 10.47 5.20
C VAL A 225 -0.63 10.43 3.67
N ASP A 226 0.41 10.80 2.91
CA ASP A 226 0.39 10.82 1.45
C ASP A 226 0.87 9.49 0.85
N LYS A 227 1.81 8.83 1.55
CA LYS A 227 2.42 7.57 1.14
C LYS A 227 2.97 6.81 2.35
N LEU A 228 2.88 5.49 2.34
CA LEU A 228 3.28 4.66 3.47
C LEU A 228 3.81 3.30 3.00
N GLY A 229 4.97 2.92 3.52
CA GLY A 229 5.53 1.58 3.49
C GLY A 229 5.80 1.09 4.91
N ALA A 230 5.82 -0.23 5.09
CA ALA A 230 6.15 -0.86 6.37
C ALA A 230 7.66 -1.04 6.49
N ILE A 231 8.22 -0.77 7.67
CA ILE A 231 9.53 -1.29 8.05
C ILE A 231 9.28 -2.55 8.86
N TRP A 232 9.75 -3.68 8.34
CA TRP A 232 9.60 -4.99 8.94
C TRP A 232 10.84 -5.30 9.78
N THR A 233 10.63 -5.65 11.05
CA THR A 233 11.70 -5.97 11.99
C THR A 233 11.56 -7.40 12.49
N SER A 234 12.69 -8.09 12.63
CA SER A 234 12.73 -9.43 13.21
C SER A 234 12.18 -9.41 14.62
N ILE A 235 11.30 -10.35 14.95
CA ILE A 235 10.74 -10.52 16.29
C ILE A 235 11.84 -10.93 17.28
N GLN A 236 12.84 -11.68 16.82
CA GLN A 236 14.02 -12.03 17.61
C GLN A 236 15.15 -11.02 17.37
N PRO A 237 15.95 -10.68 18.39
CA PRO A 237 17.16 -9.88 18.19
C PRO A 237 18.09 -10.53 17.18
N MET A 238 18.60 -9.76 16.23
CA MET A 238 19.66 -10.15 15.31
C MET A 238 20.88 -9.26 15.54
N VAL A 239 22.08 -9.85 15.43
CA VAL A 239 23.38 -9.19 15.64
C VAL A 239 24.08 -9.05 14.31
#